data_AF-A0A651FID3-F1
#
_entry.id   AF-A0A651FID3-F1
#
_cell.length_a   1.000
_cell.length_b   1.000
_cell.length_c   1.000
_cell.angle_alpha   90.00
_cell.angle_beta   90.00
_cell.angle_gamma   90.00
#
_symmetry.space_group_name_H-M   'P 1'
#
loop_
_entity.id
_entity.type
_entity.pdbx_description
1 polymer ?
#
loop_
_entity_poly.entity_id
_entity_poly.type
_entity_poly.pdbx_seq_one_letter_code
_entity_poly.pdbx_strand_id
1 'polypeptide(L)'
;MMSVHQTYPVQSKLSRGLADYFRKQALDNAFPPHLAGKDISLLHNRFLASRGQGELLTFRDGPEYTVINERGSSDYIIICDHSSNGVPERLNRLGLDDAELSRHIGVDIGTATAGLYLQRKLDAAAIFAGFSRLVLDLNRGHDNPEQIAEVSDGTEIPGNINITSADKQTRREALYDTYHGKLSEMLDTREQTGRTPILVFVHSCTPEMGGVQRPWEIGILWNQNRELSKILIEELQAERPDFNIGDNEPYSLLNPPPGNSIEKHAEIRGLPHIVVEFRQDMMDTPEKAKEMAHLFMTCMEKAVEKYERASYGKKALQHRQNQRIHRKH
;
A
#
# COMPACT_ATOMS: atom_id res chain seq x y z
N MET A 1 4.03 33.39 -17.63
CA MET A 1 3.83 32.33 -16.63
C MET A 1 3.97 31.00 -17.35
N MET A 2 5.14 30.38 -17.27
CA MET A 2 5.39 29.07 -17.89
C MET A 2 4.89 28.00 -16.92
N SER A 3 3.80 27.32 -17.30
CA SER A 3 3.40 26.04 -16.70
C SER A 3 4.47 25.01 -17.07
N VAL A 4 5.22 24.54 -16.08
CA VAL A 4 6.16 23.43 -16.26
C VAL A 4 5.33 22.15 -16.15
N HIS A 5 4.78 21.70 -17.28
CA HIS A 5 4.28 20.33 -17.39
C HIS A 5 5.47 19.38 -17.28
N GLN A 6 5.75 18.94 -16.07
CA GLN A 6 6.75 17.91 -15.78
C GLN A 6 6.14 16.56 -16.17
N THR A 7 6.13 16.27 -17.47
CA THR A 7 5.80 14.93 -17.98
C THR A 7 6.91 13.98 -17.55
N TYR A 8 6.61 12.95 -16.77
CA TYR A 8 7.55 11.90 -16.35
C TYR A 8 7.51 10.73 -17.34
N PRO A 9 8.34 10.72 -18.41
CA PRO A 9 8.17 9.81 -19.55
C PRO A 9 8.63 8.38 -19.23
N VAL A 10 9.30 8.19 -18.08
CA VAL A 10 9.87 6.93 -17.63
C VAL A 10 8.82 6.07 -16.91
N GLN A 11 7.83 6.67 -16.24
CA GLN A 11 6.81 5.95 -15.46
C GLN A 11 5.65 5.41 -16.29
N SER A 12 5.23 6.05 -17.38
CA SER A 12 4.21 5.47 -18.28
C SER A 12 4.66 4.15 -18.94
N LYS A 13 5.99 3.98 -19.10
CA LYS A 13 6.63 2.73 -19.48
C LYS A 13 6.83 1.75 -18.32
N LEU A 14 6.79 2.21 -17.07
CA LEU A 14 7.03 1.42 -15.85
C LEU A 14 5.74 0.95 -15.18
N SER A 15 4.60 1.59 -15.44
CA SER A 15 3.29 1.17 -14.94
C SER A 15 2.58 0.17 -15.88
N ARG A 16 2.61 0.42 -17.21
CA ARG A 16 2.50 -0.68 -18.21
C ARG A 16 3.64 -1.68 -18.02
N GLY A 17 4.81 -1.17 -17.64
CA GLY A 17 5.99 -1.94 -17.30
C GLY A 17 5.89 -2.74 -16.01
N LEU A 18 4.90 -2.58 -15.12
CA LEU A 18 4.73 -3.40 -13.92
C LEU A 18 3.88 -4.62 -14.28
N ALA A 19 2.81 -4.43 -15.06
CA ALA A 19 2.11 -5.54 -15.71
C ALA A 19 3.07 -6.30 -16.64
N ASP A 20 3.89 -5.62 -17.44
CA ASP A 20 4.90 -6.27 -18.28
C ASP A 20 6.14 -6.73 -17.50
N TYR A 21 6.52 -6.17 -16.35
CA TYR A 21 7.59 -6.67 -15.48
C TYR A 21 7.13 -7.90 -14.70
N PHE A 22 5.88 -7.96 -14.24
CA PHE A 22 5.31 -9.16 -13.64
C PHE A 22 4.98 -10.22 -14.70
N ARG A 23 4.53 -9.84 -15.91
CA ARG A 23 4.39 -10.74 -17.07
C ARG A 23 5.75 -11.26 -17.55
N LYS A 24 6.77 -10.40 -17.64
CA LYS A 24 8.14 -10.73 -18.02
C LYS A 24 8.86 -11.50 -16.90
N GLN A 25 8.63 -11.24 -15.62
CA GLN A 25 9.13 -12.10 -14.54
C GLN A 25 8.40 -13.43 -14.46
N ALA A 26 7.12 -13.51 -14.84
CA ALA A 26 6.40 -14.78 -14.96
C ALA A 26 6.93 -15.63 -16.15
N LEU A 27 7.46 -14.99 -17.19
CA LEU A 27 8.02 -15.64 -18.38
C LEU A 27 9.55 -15.90 -18.29
N ASP A 28 10.32 -14.99 -17.68
CA ASP A 28 11.79 -15.03 -17.56
C ASP A 28 12.27 -15.82 -16.33
N ASN A 29 11.40 -16.14 -15.35
CA ASN A 29 11.73 -16.99 -14.19
C ASN A 29 11.66 -18.50 -14.48
N ALA A 30 11.99 -18.90 -15.71
CA ALA A 30 12.85 -20.06 -15.89
C ALA A 30 14.27 -19.71 -15.34
N PHE A 31 14.37 -19.58 -14.01
CA PHE A 31 15.54 -19.46 -13.12
C PHE A 31 16.92 -19.03 -13.66
N PRO A 32 17.62 -18.09 -12.98
CA PRO A 32 19.04 -18.22 -12.68
C PRO A 32 19.28 -19.26 -11.55
N PRO A 33 20.37 -20.05 -11.57
CA PRO A 33 20.44 -21.37 -10.92
C PRO A 33 20.52 -21.42 -9.38
N HIS A 34 20.32 -20.31 -8.66
CA HIS A 34 20.56 -20.24 -7.21
C HIS A 34 19.31 -19.98 -6.35
N LEU A 35 18.12 -19.91 -6.95
CA LEU A 35 16.86 -19.71 -6.22
C LEU A 35 15.85 -20.86 -6.37
N ALA A 36 16.27 -22.00 -6.92
CA ALA A 36 15.45 -23.20 -7.05
C ALA A 36 15.09 -23.75 -5.66
N GLY A 37 14.05 -23.20 -5.02
CA GLY A 37 13.63 -23.61 -3.68
C GLY A 37 12.61 -22.73 -2.95
N LYS A 38 12.22 -21.55 -3.46
CA LYS A 38 11.14 -20.75 -2.85
C LYS A 38 9.91 -20.70 -3.78
N ASP A 39 8.78 -21.17 -3.27
CA ASP A 39 7.46 -21.28 -3.93
C ASP A 39 7.04 -19.97 -4.65
N ILE A 40 7.17 -19.93 -5.99
CA ILE A 40 6.42 -19.00 -6.88
C ILE A 40 5.09 -19.68 -7.31
N SER A 41 4.68 -20.72 -6.60
CA SER A 41 3.53 -21.56 -6.91
C SER A 41 2.24 -20.91 -6.38
N LEU A 42 1.73 -19.87 -7.05
CA LEU A 42 0.29 -19.49 -6.96
C LEU A 42 -0.16 -18.45 -8.01
N LEU A 43 0.76 -17.77 -8.70
CA LEU A 43 0.43 -16.72 -9.69
C LEU A 43 -0.31 -17.24 -10.94
N HIS A 44 -0.29 -18.54 -11.23
CA HIS A 44 -0.75 -19.07 -12.53
C HIS A 44 -2.14 -19.72 -12.51
N ASN A 45 -2.58 -20.31 -11.38
CA ASN A 45 -3.71 -21.25 -11.42
C ASN A 45 -5.10 -20.64 -11.15
N ARG A 46 -5.22 -19.41 -10.61
CA ARG A 46 -6.52 -18.69 -10.54
C ARG A 46 -6.78 -17.80 -11.75
N PHE A 47 -5.77 -17.48 -12.55
CA PHE A 47 -5.89 -16.59 -13.70
C PHE A 47 -6.70 -17.22 -14.86
N LEU A 48 -6.84 -18.55 -14.89
CA LEU A 48 -7.41 -19.31 -16.00
C LEU A 48 -8.84 -19.82 -15.76
N ALA A 49 -9.36 -19.75 -14.53
CA ALA A 49 -10.69 -20.28 -14.22
C ALA A 49 -11.76 -19.18 -14.29
N SER A 50 -12.50 -19.20 -15.41
CA SER A 50 -13.78 -18.51 -15.65
C SER A 50 -13.80 -16.99 -15.47
N ARG A 51 -13.54 -16.25 -16.55
CA ARG A 51 -14.07 -14.88 -16.68
C ARG A 51 -15.08 -14.79 -17.82
N GLY A 52 -16.36 -14.60 -17.48
CA GLY A 52 -17.50 -14.64 -18.42
C GLY A 52 -17.70 -13.34 -19.22
N GLN A 53 -18.60 -13.38 -20.22
CA GLN A 53 -19.12 -12.16 -20.86
C GLN A 53 -19.92 -11.35 -19.82
N GLY A 54 -19.28 -10.35 -19.21
CA GLY A 54 -19.90 -9.46 -18.21
C GLY A 54 -18.92 -8.89 -17.19
N GLU A 55 -17.73 -9.47 -17.06
CA GLU A 55 -16.77 -9.07 -16.01
C GLU A 55 -15.93 -7.85 -16.34
N LEU A 56 -15.62 -7.02 -15.35
CA LEU A 56 -14.81 -5.80 -15.54
C LEU A 56 -13.44 -6.10 -16.17
N LEU A 57 -12.77 -7.14 -15.68
CA LEU A 57 -11.41 -7.48 -16.06
C LEU A 57 -11.39 -8.59 -17.11
N THR A 58 -10.46 -8.45 -18.05
CA THR A 58 -10.15 -9.42 -19.08
C THR A 58 -8.76 -10.01 -18.83
N PHE A 59 -8.42 -11.08 -19.55
CA PHE A 59 -7.07 -11.66 -19.48
C PHE A 59 -5.96 -10.67 -19.88
N ARG A 60 -6.29 -9.62 -20.65
CA ARG A 60 -5.33 -8.62 -21.12
C ARG A 60 -4.96 -7.61 -20.04
N ASP A 61 -5.87 -7.38 -19.11
CA ASP A 61 -5.73 -6.38 -18.05
C ASP A 61 -4.71 -6.80 -16.98
N GLY A 62 -4.46 -8.10 -16.84
CA GLY A 62 -3.63 -8.63 -15.76
C GLY A 62 -4.45 -8.83 -14.47
N PRO A 63 -3.78 -9.18 -13.36
CA PRO A 63 -4.47 -9.53 -12.12
C PRO A 63 -4.96 -8.27 -11.37
N GLU A 64 -6.07 -8.41 -10.65
CA GLU A 64 -6.62 -7.39 -9.74
C GLU A 64 -5.63 -6.89 -8.68
N TYR A 65 -4.71 -7.76 -8.26
CA TYR A 65 -3.61 -7.49 -7.34
C TYR A 65 -2.49 -8.49 -7.52
N THR A 66 -1.32 -8.19 -6.96
CA THR A 66 -0.18 -9.11 -6.94
C THR A 66 0.26 -9.37 -5.51
N VAL A 67 0.32 -10.64 -5.11
CA VAL A 67 0.92 -11.06 -3.84
C VAL A 67 2.31 -11.64 -4.10
N ILE A 68 3.28 -11.25 -3.28
CA ILE A 68 4.67 -11.72 -3.35
C ILE A 68 5.08 -12.31 -2.02
N ASN A 69 5.75 -13.46 -2.06
CA ASN A 69 6.27 -14.16 -0.88
C ASN A 69 5.21 -14.33 0.21
N GLU A 70 4.03 -14.84 -0.16
CA GLU A 70 2.89 -14.97 0.74
C GLU A 70 3.25 -15.74 2.03
N ARG A 71 4.10 -16.76 1.89
CA ARG A 71 4.62 -17.60 2.97
C ARG A 71 5.91 -17.07 3.60
N GLY A 72 6.21 -15.78 3.42
CA GLY A 72 7.40 -15.12 3.96
C GLY A 72 7.57 -15.37 5.46
N SER A 73 8.82 -15.59 5.87
CA SER A 73 9.15 -15.93 7.26
C SER A 73 9.07 -14.73 8.20
N SER A 74 9.05 -13.51 7.65
CA SER A 74 8.98 -12.26 8.38
C SER A 74 7.57 -11.88 8.82
N ASP A 75 7.48 -11.23 9.98
CA ASP A 75 6.21 -10.79 10.57
C ASP A 75 5.66 -9.54 9.87
N TYR A 76 6.46 -8.87 9.05
CA TYR A 76 5.99 -7.76 8.23
C TYR A 76 5.07 -8.23 7.09
N ILE A 77 4.02 -7.45 6.82
CA ILE A 77 3.27 -7.49 5.57
C ILE A 77 3.29 -6.09 4.96
N ILE A 78 3.80 -5.99 3.73
CA ILE A 78 3.88 -4.75 2.98
C ILE A 78 2.60 -4.57 2.14
N ILE A 79 1.94 -3.43 2.26
CA ILE A 79 0.67 -3.13 1.60
C ILE A 79 0.86 -1.87 0.76
N CYS A 80 0.55 -1.96 -0.54
CA CYS A 80 0.61 -0.83 -1.46
C CYS A 80 -0.72 -0.70 -2.21
N ASP A 81 -1.72 -0.08 -1.58
CA ASP A 81 -3.09 0.08 -2.10
C ASP A 81 -3.16 0.92 -3.38
N HIS A 82 -2.15 1.77 -3.66
CA HIS A 82 -2.12 2.71 -4.78
C HIS A 82 -0.90 2.52 -5.71
N SER A 83 -0.42 1.29 -5.86
CA SER A 83 0.85 0.98 -6.54
C SER A 83 0.79 0.87 -8.08
N SER A 84 -0.38 1.01 -8.69
CA SER A 84 -0.57 0.90 -10.14
C SER A 84 -1.44 2.04 -10.65
N ASN A 85 -1.21 2.46 -11.90
CA ASN A 85 -2.13 3.32 -12.63
C ASN A 85 -2.92 2.58 -13.73
N GLY A 86 -2.91 1.24 -13.68
CA GLY A 86 -3.63 0.41 -14.66
C GLY A 86 -5.12 0.74 -14.68
N VAL A 87 -5.72 0.74 -15.86
CA VAL A 87 -7.17 0.89 -16.03
C VAL A 87 -7.65 -0.29 -16.87
N PRO A 88 -8.71 -1.01 -16.47
CA PRO A 88 -9.28 -2.08 -17.28
C PRO A 88 -9.64 -1.58 -18.69
N GLU A 89 -9.37 -2.39 -19.71
CA GLU A 89 -9.61 -2.07 -21.13
C GLU A 89 -11.07 -1.65 -21.35
N ARG A 90 -12.01 -2.31 -20.66
CA ARG A 90 -13.46 -2.02 -20.72
C ARG A 90 -13.84 -0.64 -20.21
N LEU A 91 -13.03 -0.02 -19.37
CA LEU A 91 -13.26 1.34 -18.88
C LEU A 91 -12.65 2.41 -19.77
N ASN A 92 -12.04 2.03 -20.90
CA ASN A 92 -11.48 2.94 -21.90
C ASN A 92 -10.66 4.09 -21.27
N ARG A 93 -9.75 3.72 -20.36
CA ARG A 93 -8.85 4.66 -19.66
C ARG A 93 -9.56 5.74 -18.85
N LEU A 94 -10.83 5.53 -18.49
CA LEU A 94 -11.70 6.51 -17.84
C LEU A 94 -11.86 7.82 -18.64
N GLY A 95 -11.57 7.81 -19.95
CA GLY A 95 -11.54 9.02 -20.77
C GLY A 95 -10.33 9.93 -20.51
N LEU A 96 -9.29 9.44 -19.84
CA LEU A 96 -8.07 10.18 -19.52
C LEU A 96 -6.90 9.83 -20.45
N ASP A 97 -6.00 10.79 -20.65
CA ASP A 97 -4.73 10.55 -21.32
C ASP A 97 -3.71 9.84 -20.39
N ASP A 98 -2.56 9.46 -20.93
CA ASP A 98 -1.54 8.73 -20.15
C ASP A 98 -0.84 9.65 -19.13
N ALA A 99 -0.82 10.97 -19.37
CA ALA A 99 -0.17 11.92 -18.48
C ALA A 99 -0.97 12.07 -17.18
N GLU A 100 -2.30 12.17 -17.27
CA GLU A 100 -3.19 12.25 -16.10
C GLU A 100 -3.17 10.96 -15.29
N LEU A 101 -3.23 9.80 -15.94
CA LEU A 101 -3.12 8.52 -15.23
C LEU A 101 -1.76 8.32 -14.54
N SER A 102 -0.69 8.95 -15.04
CA SER A 102 0.64 8.88 -14.44
C SER A 102 0.91 9.95 -13.36
N ARG A 103 -0.05 10.84 -13.09
CA ARG A 103 0.03 11.78 -11.97
C ARG A 103 -0.35 11.09 -10.65
N HIS A 104 -0.09 11.80 -9.56
CA HIS A 104 -0.43 11.39 -8.18
C HIS A 104 -1.92 11.08 -7.97
N ILE A 105 -2.80 11.59 -8.83
CA ILE A 105 -4.24 11.27 -8.80
C ILE A 105 -4.51 9.80 -9.16
N GLY A 106 -3.66 9.20 -9.99
CA GLY A 106 -3.83 7.85 -10.53
C GLY A 106 -3.02 6.78 -9.80
N VAL A 107 -1.93 7.16 -9.15
CA VAL A 107 -0.95 6.24 -8.55
C VAL A 107 -0.09 6.96 -7.52
N ASP A 108 0.32 6.25 -6.49
CA ASP A 108 1.35 6.72 -5.56
C ASP A 108 2.74 6.45 -6.17
N ILE A 109 3.38 7.51 -6.64
CA ILE A 109 4.64 7.48 -7.37
C ILE A 109 5.77 6.86 -6.53
N GLY A 110 6.41 5.82 -7.08
CA GLY A 110 7.56 5.14 -6.49
C GLY A 110 7.24 4.10 -5.41
N THR A 111 5.99 4.03 -4.93
CA THR A 111 5.57 3.09 -3.87
C THR A 111 5.72 1.63 -4.27
N ALA A 112 5.44 1.26 -5.53
CA ALA A 112 5.66 -0.11 -6.01
C ALA A 112 7.13 -0.54 -5.91
N THR A 113 8.06 0.38 -6.22
CA THR A 113 9.50 0.10 -6.13
C THR A 113 9.95 0.00 -4.66
N ALA A 114 9.49 0.93 -3.82
CA ALA A 114 9.76 0.92 -2.39
C ALA A 114 9.22 -0.34 -1.71
N GLY A 115 7.96 -0.68 -1.97
CA GLY A 115 7.32 -1.87 -1.43
C GLY A 115 8.03 -3.15 -1.86
N LEU A 116 8.45 -3.28 -3.12
CA LEU A 116 9.27 -4.40 -3.59
C LEU A 116 10.64 -4.47 -2.91
N TYR A 117 11.26 -3.31 -2.66
CA TYR A 117 12.52 -3.24 -1.94
C TYR A 117 12.37 -3.74 -0.49
N LEU A 118 11.39 -3.20 0.24
CA LEU A 118 11.06 -3.61 1.61
C LEU A 118 10.74 -5.11 1.68
N GLN A 119 9.86 -5.58 0.80
CA GLN A 119 9.48 -6.98 0.69
C GLN A 119 10.71 -7.89 0.61
N ARG A 120 11.64 -7.59 -0.32
CA ARG A 120 12.83 -8.40 -0.55
C ARG A 120 13.80 -8.36 0.62
N LYS A 121 14.04 -7.16 1.18
CA LYS A 121 15.01 -6.99 2.27
C LYS A 121 14.55 -7.61 3.58
N LEU A 122 13.24 -7.60 3.82
CA LEU A 122 12.64 -8.13 5.04
C LEU A 122 12.21 -9.60 4.91
N ASP A 123 12.29 -10.24 3.73
CA ASP A 123 11.64 -11.53 3.44
C ASP A 123 10.14 -11.51 3.84
N ALA A 124 9.50 -10.35 3.67
CA ALA A 124 8.11 -10.10 4.03
C ALA A 124 7.16 -10.62 2.95
N ALA A 125 5.90 -10.86 3.33
CA ALA A 125 4.83 -10.94 2.34
C ALA A 125 4.47 -9.52 1.89
N ALA A 126 4.01 -9.38 0.65
CA ALA A 126 3.55 -8.09 0.15
C ALA A 126 2.35 -8.24 -0.78
N ILE A 127 1.48 -7.23 -0.78
CA ILE A 127 0.34 -7.12 -1.70
C ILE A 127 0.33 -5.74 -2.38
N PHE A 128 0.18 -5.76 -3.71
CA PHE A 128 0.19 -4.58 -4.57
C PHE A 128 -1.12 -4.51 -5.35
N ALA A 129 -1.77 -3.35 -5.38
CA ALA A 129 -2.93 -3.10 -6.22
C ALA A 129 -2.59 -3.23 -7.72
N GLY A 130 -3.44 -3.90 -8.50
CA GLY A 130 -3.27 -4.06 -9.94
C GLY A 130 -3.74 -2.87 -10.76
N PHE A 131 -4.66 -2.06 -10.22
CA PHE A 131 -5.34 -0.99 -10.93
C PHE A 131 -5.28 0.35 -10.18
N SER A 132 -5.49 1.43 -10.93
CA SER A 132 -5.52 2.80 -10.44
C SER A 132 -6.61 3.02 -9.40
N ARG A 133 -6.28 3.83 -8.38
CA ARG A 133 -7.26 4.36 -7.43
C ARG A 133 -8.39 5.15 -8.09
N LEU A 134 -8.20 5.65 -9.32
CA LEU A 134 -9.25 6.32 -10.10
C LEU A 134 -10.32 5.34 -10.60
N VAL A 135 -10.00 4.05 -10.73
CA VAL A 135 -11.00 3.03 -11.08
C VAL A 135 -11.87 2.76 -9.86
N LEU A 136 -11.22 2.44 -8.74
CA LEU A 136 -11.82 2.28 -7.42
C LEU A 136 -10.70 2.37 -6.37
N ASP A 137 -10.83 3.30 -5.42
CA ASP A 137 -9.83 3.48 -4.36
C ASP A 137 -9.96 2.39 -3.29
N LEU A 138 -8.96 1.51 -3.23
CA LEU A 138 -8.89 0.40 -2.26
C LEU A 138 -8.66 0.87 -0.81
N ASN A 139 -8.19 2.10 -0.61
CA ASN A 139 -8.00 2.67 0.73
C ASN A 139 -9.20 3.53 1.18
N ARG A 140 -10.40 3.29 0.61
CA ARG A 140 -11.64 3.96 1.01
C ARG A 140 -12.79 2.97 1.19
N GLY A 141 -13.65 3.26 2.16
CA GLY A 141 -14.85 2.47 2.45
C GLY A 141 -15.95 2.60 1.39
N HIS A 142 -16.93 1.70 1.46
CA HIS A 142 -18.03 1.60 0.48
C HIS A 142 -18.83 2.90 0.30
N ASP A 143 -19.13 3.56 1.42
CA ASP A 143 -19.98 4.75 1.43
C ASP A 143 -19.20 6.04 1.21
N ASN A 144 -17.89 5.94 0.94
CA ASN A 144 -17.07 7.11 0.69
C ASN A 144 -17.32 7.61 -0.75
N PRO A 145 -17.82 8.84 -0.95
CA PRO A 145 -18.06 9.37 -2.29
C PRO A 145 -16.77 9.52 -3.13
N GLU A 146 -15.62 9.60 -2.47
CA GLU A 146 -14.30 9.65 -3.12
C GLU A 146 -13.76 8.26 -3.48
N GLN A 147 -14.47 7.16 -3.17
CA GLN A 147 -14.04 5.81 -3.56
C GLN A 147 -14.00 5.64 -5.09
N ILE A 148 -14.92 6.28 -5.80
CA ILE A 148 -14.90 6.41 -7.26
C ILE A 148 -15.14 7.89 -7.57
N ALA A 149 -14.07 8.68 -7.44
CA ALA A 149 -14.15 10.14 -7.55
C ALA A 149 -14.50 10.57 -8.98
N GLU A 150 -15.41 11.53 -9.14
CA GLU A 150 -15.70 12.17 -10.43
C GLU A 150 -14.66 13.26 -10.78
N VAL A 151 -13.99 13.82 -9.78
CA VAL A 151 -12.93 14.83 -9.93
C VAL A 151 -11.80 14.52 -8.94
N SER A 152 -10.55 14.64 -9.37
CA SER A 152 -9.36 14.50 -8.52
C SER A 152 -8.31 15.56 -8.87
N ASP A 153 -7.90 16.37 -7.90
CA ASP A 153 -6.94 17.48 -8.06
C ASP A 153 -7.24 18.35 -9.31
N GLY A 154 -8.50 18.79 -9.42
CA GLY A 154 -8.99 19.62 -10.53
C GLY A 154 -9.19 18.90 -11.87
N THR A 155 -8.89 17.60 -11.94
CA THR A 155 -9.04 16.79 -13.15
C THR A 155 -10.38 16.05 -13.10
N GLU A 156 -11.28 16.36 -14.03
CA GLU A 156 -12.50 15.57 -14.23
C GLU A 156 -12.14 14.17 -14.73
N ILE A 157 -12.88 13.16 -14.28
CA ILE A 157 -12.67 11.76 -14.64
C ILE A 157 -13.91 11.28 -15.41
N PRO A 158 -13.94 11.45 -16.75
CA PRO A 158 -15.15 11.21 -17.55
C PRO A 158 -15.78 9.83 -17.34
N GLY A 159 -14.94 8.79 -17.18
CA GLY A 159 -15.39 7.41 -16.95
C GLY A 159 -15.98 7.14 -15.56
N ASN A 160 -16.00 8.13 -14.67
CA ASN A 160 -16.60 8.04 -13.34
C ASN A 160 -17.88 8.87 -13.21
N ILE A 161 -18.15 9.77 -14.15
CA ILE A 161 -19.33 10.64 -14.12
C ILE A 161 -20.59 9.84 -14.42
N ASN A 162 -21.64 10.02 -13.61
CA ASN A 162 -22.97 9.42 -13.80
C ASN A 162 -22.97 7.88 -13.95
N ILE A 163 -21.98 7.19 -13.39
CA ILE A 163 -21.96 5.71 -13.41
C ILE A 163 -23.08 5.14 -12.55
N THR A 164 -23.67 4.03 -13.00
CA THR A 164 -24.80 3.40 -12.32
C THR A 164 -24.35 2.66 -11.06
N SER A 165 -25.29 2.32 -10.17
CA SER A 165 -25.01 1.44 -9.04
C SER A 165 -24.49 0.06 -9.47
N ALA A 166 -24.93 -0.43 -10.64
CA ALA A 166 -24.44 -1.69 -11.20
C ALA A 166 -22.97 -1.59 -11.64
N ASP A 167 -22.56 -0.44 -12.20
CA ASP A 167 -21.14 -0.20 -12.54
C ASP A 167 -20.27 -0.14 -11.28
N LYS A 168 -20.74 0.57 -10.25
CA LYS A 168 -20.05 0.65 -8.94
C LYS A 168 -19.88 -0.74 -8.33
N GLN A 169 -20.94 -1.53 -8.33
CA GLN A 169 -20.92 -2.91 -7.81
C GLN A 169 -19.94 -3.79 -8.61
N THR A 170 -19.96 -3.69 -9.94
CA THR A 170 -19.04 -4.42 -10.82
C THR A 170 -17.57 -4.11 -10.50
N ARG A 171 -17.22 -2.84 -10.25
CA ARG A 171 -15.87 -2.45 -9.84
C ARG A 171 -15.51 -2.97 -8.45
N ARG A 172 -16.45 -2.92 -7.51
CA ARG A 172 -16.27 -3.44 -6.15
C ARG A 172 -15.95 -4.93 -6.16
N GLU A 173 -16.79 -5.73 -6.79
CA GLU A 173 -16.64 -7.19 -6.81
C GLU A 173 -15.33 -7.59 -7.49
N ALA A 174 -14.96 -6.90 -8.58
CA ALA A 174 -13.75 -7.21 -9.33
C ALA A 174 -12.46 -6.82 -8.61
N LEU A 175 -12.47 -5.71 -7.85
CA LEU A 175 -11.24 -5.10 -7.30
C LEU A 175 -11.22 -5.05 -5.77
N TYR A 176 -12.24 -4.47 -5.14
CA TYR A 176 -12.26 -4.24 -3.70
C TYR A 176 -12.42 -5.55 -2.92
N ASP A 177 -13.44 -6.33 -3.25
CA ASP A 177 -13.78 -7.54 -2.49
C ASP A 177 -12.68 -8.60 -2.66
N THR A 178 -12.12 -8.71 -3.86
CA THR A 178 -10.99 -9.60 -4.17
C THR A 178 -9.72 -9.18 -3.43
N TYR A 179 -9.32 -7.90 -3.50
CA TYR A 179 -8.14 -7.38 -2.81
C TYR A 179 -8.21 -7.54 -1.29
N HIS A 180 -9.29 -7.02 -0.69
CA HIS A 180 -9.42 -7.07 0.77
C HIS A 180 -9.70 -8.50 1.26
N GLY A 181 -10.39 -9.33 0.47
CA GLY A 181 -10.56 -10.75 0.77
C GLY A 181 -9.22 -11.47 0.85
N LYS A 182 -8.30 -11.20 -0.08
CA LYS A 182 -6.95 -11.77 -0.06
C LYS A 182 -6.13 -11.28 1.12
N LEU A 183 -6.16 -9.97 1.40
CA LEU A 183 -5.41 -9.43 2.54
C LEU A 183 -5.94 -10.00 3.88
N SER A 184 -7.26 -10.18 4.02
CA SER A 184 -7.84 -10.90 5.16
C SER A 184 -7.35 -12.35 5.25
N GLU A 185 -7.33 -13.10 4.13
CA GLU A 185 -6.82 -14.49 4.09
C GLU A 185 -5.35 -14.57 4.57
N MET A 186 -4.51 -13.63 4.12
CA MET A 186 -3.10 -13.55 4.50
C MET A 186 -2.90 -13.28 5.99
N LEU A 187 -3.78 -12.46 6.59
CA LEU A 187 -3.77 -12.14 8.01
C LEU A 187 -4.28 -13.30 8.85
N ASP A 188 -5.44 -13.86 8.48
CA ASP A 188 -6.05 -15.00 9.18
C ASP A 188 -5.09 -16.19 9.23
N THR A 189 -4.39 -16.46 8.12
CA THR A 189 -3.38 -17.53 8.06
C THR A 189 -2.25 -17.31 9.07
N ARG A 190 -1.76 -16.08 9.21
CA ARG A 190 -0.69 -15.77 10.18
C ARG A 190 -1.17 -15.91 11.63
N GLU A 191 -2.34 -15.36 11.94
CA GLU A 191 -2.95 -15.45 13.27
C GLU A 191 -3.18 -16.91 13.68
N GLN A 192 -3.68 -17.76 12.76
CA GLN A 192 -3.86 -19.19 12.99
C GLN A 192 -2.55 -19.94 13.29
N THR A 193 -1.42 -19.43 12.81
CA THR A 193 -0.08 -19.96 13.12
C THR A 193 0.59 -19.33 14.34
N GLY A 194 -0.16 -18.51 15.10
CA GLY A 194 0.33 -17.87 16.33
C GLY A 194 1.27 -16.70 16.10
N ARG A 195 1.32 -16.15 14.87
CA ARG A 195 2.16 -15.02 14.50
C ARG A 195 1.36 -13.73 14.55
N THR A 196 1.93 -12.67 15.10
CA THR A 196 1.32 -11.32 15.11
C THR A 196 1.96 -10.47 14.03
N PRO A 197 1.30 -10.28 12.87
CA PRO A 197 1.89 -9.49 11.80
C PRO A 197 1.99 -8.00 12.14
N ILE A 198 3.00 -7.35 11.56
CA ILE A 198 3.15 -5.89 11.55
C ILE A 198 2.81 -5.40 10.15
N LEU A 199 1.78 -4.58 10.02
CA LEU A 199 1.34 -4.06 8.73
C LEU A 199 2.09 -2.78 8.35
N VAL A 200 2.61 -2.70 7.13
CA VAL A 200 3.33 -1.53 6.61
C VAL A 200 2.62 -1.03 5.35
N PHE A 201 1.83 0.03 5.50
CA PHE A 201 1.13 0.69 4.41
C PHE A 201 2.07 1.72 3.78
N VAL A 202 2.42 1.52 2.51
CA VAL A 202 3.41 2.32 1.78
C VAL A 202 2.69 3.22 0.78
N HIS A 203 2.71 4.52 1.07
CA HIS A 203 2.10 5.56 0.25
C HIS A 203 3.10 6.64 -0.15
N SER A 204 2.69 7.49 -1.08
CA SER A 204 3.42 8.70 -1.42
C SER A 204 2.48 9.85 -1.75
N CYS A 205 2.92 11.07 -1.46
CA CYS A 205 2.13 12.27 -1.67
C CYS A 205 2.84 13.27 -2.60
N THR A 206 2.06 14.06 -3.33
CA THR A 206 2.58 15.19 -4.12
C THR A 206 3.23 16.25 -3.21
N PRO A 207 4.35 16.88 -3.62
CA PRO A 207 5.01 17.94 -2.84
C PRO A 207 4.18 19.21 -2.70
N GLU A 208 3.18 19.40 -3.58
CA GLU A 208 2.27 20.53 -3.53
C GLU A 208 0.85 20.07 -3.90
N MET A 209 -0.15 20.58 -3.19
CA MET A 209 -1.57 20.34 -3.48
C MET A 209 -2.34 21.65 -3.34
N GLY A 210 -3.09 22.03 -4.38
CA GLY A 210 -3.90 23.25 -4.34
C GLY A 210 -3.13 24.54 -4.02
N GLY A 211 -1.87 24.64 -4.42
CA GLY A 211 -1.01 25.79 -4.11
C GLY A 211 -0.28 25.71 -2.75
N VAL A 212 -0.55 24.68 -1.94
CA VAL A 212 0.04 24.51 -0.60
C VAL A 212 1.19 23.53 -0.67
N GLN A 213 2.38 24.01 -0.27
CA GLN A 213 3.59 23.19 -0.15
C GLN A 213 3.45 22.18 0.99
N ARG A 214 3.96 20.98 0.76
CA ARG A 214 4.02 19.88 1.73
C ARG A 214 5.50 19.60 2.02
N PRO A 215 6.08 20.26 3.05
CA PRO A 215 7.52 20.25 3.25
C PRO A 215 8.04 18.94 3.83
N TRP A 216 7.18 17.97 4.16
CA TRP A 216 7.56 16.72 4.80
C TRP A 216 8.09 15.70 3.80
N GLU A 217 9.38 15.35 3.87
CA GLU A 217 9.98 14.30 3.04
C GLU A 217 9.41 12.91 3.38
N ILE A 218 9.09 12.67 4.66
CA ILE A 218 8.47 11.44 5.16
C ILE A 218 7.42 11.82 6.20
N GLY A 219 6.16 11.47 5.94
CA GLY A 219 5.06 11.52 6.89
C GLY A 219 4.80 10.16 7.53
N ILE A 220 4.58 10.12 8.84
CA ILE A 220 4.10 8.93 9.55
C ILE A 220 2.70 9.22 10.09
N LEU A 221 1.73 8.44 9.64
CA LEU A 221 0.33 8.60 10.01
C LEU A 221 -0.08 7.58 11.07
N TRP A 222 -1.01 7.99 11.92
CA TRP A 222 -1.53 7.17 13.00
C TRP A 222 -2.88 7.70 13.48
N ASN A 223 -3.69 6.81 14.05
CA ASN A 223 -5.00 7.14 14.60
C ASN A 223 -5.04 6.95 16.12
N GLN A 224 -5.52 5.81 16.63
CA GLN A 224 -5.65 5.61 18.08
C GLN A 224 -4.35 5.12 18.74
N ASN A 225 -3.54 4.34 18.04
CA ASN A 225 -2.32 3.75 18.59
C ASN A 225 -1.06 4.47 18.05
N ARG A 226 -0.64 5.52 18.76
CA ARG A 226 0.53 6.34 18.40
C ARG A 226 1.87 5.70 18.75
N GLU A 227 1.92 4.69 19.62
CA GLU A 227 3.18 4.32 20.31
C GLU A 227 4.30 3.93 19.34
N LEU A 228 4.02 3.04 18.39
CA LEU A 228 5.00 2.64 17.37
C LEU A 228 5.36 3.81 16.44
N SER A 229 4.37 4.55 15.97
CA SER A 229 4.56 5.71 15.08
C SER A 229 5.42 6.80 15.73
N LYS A 230 5.21 7.07 17.03
CA LYS A 230 6.03 8.03 17.78
C LYS A 230 7.50 7.61 17.82
N ILE A 231 7.76 6.35 18.16
CA ILE A 231 9.14 5.83 18.20
C ILE A 231 9.77 5.93 16.81
N LEU A 232 9.03 5.58 15.76
CA LEU A 232 9.52 5.67 14.38
C LEU A 232 9.83 7.11 13.95
N ILE A 233 8.97 8.07 14.31
CA ILE A 233 9.22 9.50 14.05
C ILE A 233 10.52 9.93 14.73
N GLU A 234 10.75 9.54 16.00
CA GLU A 234 11.99 9.84 16.72
C GLU A 234 13.22 9.20 16.06
N GLU A 235 13.13 7.95 15.59
CA GLU A 235 14.22 7.29 14.84
C GLU A 235 14.53 8.00 13.52
N LEU A 236 13.50 8.39 12.77
CA LEU A 236 13.66 9.09 11.48
C LEU A 236 14.29 10.48 11.69
N GLN A 237 13.85 11.22 12.69
CA GLN A 237 14.41 12.54 13.04
C GLN A 237 15.87 12.45 13.49
N ALA A 238 16.22 11.39 14.23
CA ALA A 238 17.60 11.16 14.66
C ALA A 238 18.53 10.77 13.50
N GLU A 239 18.04 9.94 12.57
CA GLU A 239 18.82 9.49 11.41
C GLU A 239 18.95 10.59 10.33
N ARG A 240 17.90 11.40 10.13
CA ARG A 240 17.83 12.49 9.15
C ARG A 240 17.38 13.80 9.80
N PRO A 241 18.26 14.48 10.54
CA PRO A 241 17.95 15.78 11.15
C PRO A 241 17.72 16.89 10.10
N ASP A 242 18.08 16.64 8.84
CA ASP A 242 17.86 17.52 7.70
C ASP A 242 16.49 17.32 7.02
N PHE A 243 15.71 16.30 7.42
CA PHE A 243 14.37 16.05 6.89
C PHE A 243 13.28 16.63 7.81
N ASN A 244 12.22 17.13 7.19
CA ASN A 244 10.97 17.41 7.88
C ASN A 244 10.18 16.11 7.98
N ILE A 245 10.20 15.49 9.17
CA ILE A 245 9.39 14.30 9.44
C ILE A 245 8.00 14.73 9.90
N GLY A 246 6.99 14.35 9.12
CA GLY A 246 5.58 14.64 9.40
C GLY A 246 5.01 13.70 10.45
N ASP A 247 4.31 14.28 11.43
CA ASP A 247 3.54 13.56 12.46
C ASP A 247 2.05 13.76 12.14
N ASN A 248 1.42 12.78 11.48
CA ASN A 248 0.11 12.95 10.85
C ASN A 248 0.07 14.11 9.82
N GLU A 249 1.10 14.17 8.99
CA GLU A 249 1.22 15.10 7.87
C GLU A 249 1.69 14.35 6.62
N PRO A 250 1.33 14.77 5.38
CA PRO A 250 0.44 15.89 5.06
C PRO A 250 -1.05 15.54 5.18
N TYR A 251 -1.35 14.30 5.57
CA TYR A 251 -2.69 13.83 5.89
C TYR A 251 -2.74 13.36 7.34
N SER A 252 -3.92 13.43 7.94
CA SER A 252 -4.15 12.96 9.31
C SER A 252 -5.10 11.78 9.30
N LEU A 253 -4.73 10.71 10.01
CA LEU A 253 -5.64 9.59 10.30
C LEU A 253 -6.42 9.83 11.60
N LEU A 254 -6.49 11.06 12.11
CA LEU A 254 -7.37 11.41 13.22
C LEU A 254 -8.80 11.61 12.68
N ASN A 255 -9.70 10.70 13.06
CA ASN A 255 -11.09 10.66 12.59
C ASN A 255 -11.24 10.46 11.06
N PRO A 256 -10.63 9.41 10.48
CA PRO A 256 -10.76 9.17 9.05
C PRO A 256 -12.18 8.72 8.71
N PRO A 257 -12.66 8.91 7.47
CA PRO A 257 -13.86 8.23 7.01
C PRO A 257 -13.72 6.71 7.22
N PRO A 258 -14.81 6.03 7.61
CA PRO A 258 -14.75 4.60 7.90
C PRO A 258 -14.49 3.77 6.64
N GLY A 259 -13.95 2.57 6.85
CA GLY A 259 -13.76 1.52 5.86
C GLY A 259 -12.50 1.64 5.02
N ASN A 260 -11.51 2.45 5.42
CA ASN A 260 -10.20 2.46 4.79
C ASN A 260 -9.42 1.16 5.08
N SER A 261 -8.36 0.90 4.32
CA SER A 261 -7.57 -0.34 4.40
C SER A 261 -6.94 -0.53 5.78
N ILE A 262 -6.52 0.58 6.41
CA ILE A 262 -5.87 0.62 7.72
C ILE A 262 -6.84 0.21 8.83
N GLU A 263 -8.02 0.84 8.88
CA GLU A 263 -9.06 0.48 9.85
C GLU A 263 -9.44 -1.00 9.72
N LYS A 264 -9.72 -1.42 8.47
CA LYS A 264 -10.20 -2.76 8.16
C LYS A 264 -9.23 -3.87 8.56
N HIS A 265 -7.95 -3.66 8.32
CA HIS A 265 -6.94 -4.73 8.41
C HIS A 265 -6.00 -4.59 9.60
N ALA A 266 -5.81 -3.39 10.14
CA ALA A 266 -4.94 -3.16 11.27
C ALA A 266 -5.72 -2.84 12.54
N GLU A 267 -6.53 -1.78 12.52
CA GLU A 267 -7.11 -1.21 13.75
C GLU A 267 -8.17 -2.11 14.37
N ILE A 268 -9.13 -2.62 13.56
CA ILE A 268 -10.18 -3.53 14.03
C ILE A 268 -9.57 -4.81 14.64
N ARG A 269 -8.44 -5.27 14.10
CA ARG A 269 -7.71 -6.45 14.59
C ARG A 269 -6.77 -6.15 15.76
N GLY A 270 -6.55 -4.87 16.08
CA GLY A 270 -5.57 -4.45 17.09
C GLY A 270 -4.12 -4.81 16.72
N LEU A 271 -3.82 -4.90 15.42
CA LEU A 271 -2.49 -5.25 14.93
C LEU A 271 -1.56 -4.01 14.93
N PRO A 272 -0.27 -4.17 15.28
CA PRO A 272 0.71 -3.12 15.10
C PRO A 272 0.84 -2.78 13.61
N HIS A 273 0.85 -1.50 13.30
CA HIS A 273 0.93 -1.03 11.93
C HIS A 273 1.67 0.30 11.82
N ILE A 274 2.19 0.55 10.63
CA ILE A 274 2.85 1.78 10.22
C ILE A 274 2.23 2.22 8.91
N VAL A 275 1.89 3.51 8.82
CA VAL A 275 1.46 4.14 7.58
C VAL A 275 2.49 5.21 7.24
N VAL A 276 3.19 5.03 6.12
CA VAL A 276 4.23 5.95 5.65
C VAL A 276 3.79 6.66 4.39
N GLU A 277 3.97 7.97 4.36
CA GLU A 277 3.78 8.83 3.19
C GLU A 277 5.13 9.41 2.79
N PHE A 278 5.69 8.96 1.67
CA PHE A 278 6.89 9.58 1.10
C PHE A 278 6.53 10.77 0.22
N ARG A 279 7.26 11.88 0.30
CA ARG A 279 7.08 12.94 -0.72
C ARG A 279 7.57 12.44 -2.07
N GLN A 280 6.72 12.47 -3.08
CA GLN A 280 6.95 11.72 -4.31
C GLN A 280 8.17 12.19 -5.14
N ASP A 281 8.63 13.44 -5.00
CA ASP A 281 9.86 13.94 -5.63
C ASP A 281 11.12 13.24 -5.09
N MET A 282 11.01 12.65 -3.89
CA MET A 282 11.99 11.78 -3.26
C MET A 282 11.89 10.32 -3.76
N MET A 283 10.92 10.01 -4.64
CA MET A 283 10.57 8.65 -5.06
C MET A 283 10.38 8.51 -6.58
N ASP A 284 10.58 9.58 -7.34
CA ASP A 284 10.26 9.69 -8.78
C ASP A 284 11.12 8.82 -9.71
N THR A 285 12.19 8.22 -9.18
CA THR A 285 13.06 7.26 -9.85
C THR A 285 13.22 5.99 -9.02
N PRO A 286 13.48 4.83 -9.65
CA PRO A 286 13.70 3.58 -8.93
C PRO A 286 14.85 3.65 -7.92
N GLU A 287 15.89 4.41 -8.21
CA GLU A 287 17.07 4.60 -7.34
C GLU A 287 16.67 5.36 -6.07
N LYS A 288 16.06 6.53 -6.21
CA LYS A 288 15.58 7.32 -5.07
C LYS A 288 14.54 6.55 -4.23
N ALA A 289 13.61 5.85 -4.88
CA ALA A 289 12.62 5.04 -4.17
C ALA A 289 13.25 3.93 -3.31
N LYS A 290 14.33 3.30 -3.79
CA LYS A 290 15.08 2.30 -3.00
C LYS A 290 15.86 2.94 -1.86
N GLU A 291 16.47 4.11 -2.09
CA GLU A 291 17.19 4.85 -1.05
C GLU A 291 16.27 5.25 0.10
N MET A 292 15.12 5.84 -0.21
CA MET A 292 14.10 6.22 0.79
C MET A 292 13.52 4.99 1.50
N ALA A 293 13.23 3.91 0.77
CA ALA A 293 12.77 2.66 1.37
C ALA A 293 13.83 2.05 2.31
N HIS A 294 15.11 2.13 1.95
CA HIS A 294 16.21 1.63 2.79
C HIS A 294 16.33 2.42 4.09
N LEU A 295 16.35 3.75 4.00
CA LEU A 295 16.35 4.64 5.16
C LEU A 295 15.17 4.32 6.08
N PHE A 296 13.96 4.30 5.53
CA PHE A 296 12.74 4.01 6.27
C PHE A 296 12.81 2.64 6.95
N MET A 297 13.25 1.60 6.24
CA MET A 297 13.37 0.25 6.77
C MET A 297 14.30 0.19 7.98
N THR A 298 15.48 0.81 7.89
CA THR A 298 16.46 0.81 8.99
C THR A 298 15.91 1.49 10.24
N CYS A 299 15.18 2.60 10.10
CA CYS A 299 14.52 3.26 11.23
C CYS A 299 13.32 2.45 11.75
N MET A 300 12.55 1.85 10.85
CA MET A 300 11.41 0.99 11.18
C MET A 300 11.81 -0.22 12.03
N GLU A 301 12.86 -0.95 11.65
CA GLU A 301 13.33 -2.11 12.41
C GLU A 301 13.76 -1.73 13.83
N LYS A 302 14.49 -0.60 13.99
CA LYS A 302 14.84 -0.04 15.31
C LYS A 302 13.59 0.33 16.12
N ALA A 303 12.60 0.94 15.48
CA ALA A 303 11.38 1.38 16.15
C ALA A 303 10.52 0.20 16.62
N VAL A 304 10.37 -0.82 15.77
CA VAL A 304 9.66 -2.06 16.11
C VAL A 304 10.35 -2.77 17.27
N GLU A 305 11.67 -2.91 17.24
CA GLU A 305 12.40 -3.55 18.35
C GLU A 305 12.16 -2.83 19.68
N LYS A 306 12.20 -1.48 19.69
CA LYS A 306 11.90 -0.68 20.88
C LYS A 306 10.44 -0.83 21.33
N TYR A 307 9.50 -0.84 20.39
CA TYR A 307 8.08 -1.01 20.65
C TYR A 307 7.78 -2.38 21.29
N GLU A 308 8.36 -3.45 20.77
CA GLU A 308 8.20 -4.81 21.29
C GLU A 308 8.77 -4.95 22.71
N ARG A 309 9.97 -4.41 22.96
CA ARG A 309 10.57 -4.41 24.30
C ARG A 309 9.67 -3.69 25.33
N ALA A 310 9.12 -2.53 24.96
CA ALA A 310 8.20 -1.79 25.81
C ALA A 310 6.89 -2.57 26.06
N SER A 311 6.35 -3.20 25.01
CA SER A 311 5.11 -3.99 25.06
C SER A 311 5.25 -5.24 25.92
N TYR A 312 6.39 -5.95 25.82
CA TYR A 312 6.70 -7.09 26.67
C TYR A 312 6.80 -6.69 28.15
N GLY A 313 7.46 -5.55 28.43
CA GLY A 313 7.54 -4.99 29.78
C GLY A 313 6.17 -4.72 30.40
N LYS A 314 5.23 -4.15 29.63
CA LYS A 314 3.85 -3.91 30.05
C LYS A 314 3.11 -5.23 30.36
N LYS A 315 3.17 -6.21 29.45
CA LYS A 315 2.55 -7.55 29.66
C LYS A 315 3.07 -8.26 30.91
N ALA A 316 4.39 -8.22 31.13
CA ALA A 316 5.02 -8.81 32.32
C ALA A 316 4.65 -8.09 33.63
N LEU A 317 4.43 -6.78 33.61
CA LEU A 317 3.96 -6.01 34.77
C LEU A 317 2.51 -6.34 35.10
N GLN A 318 1.64 -6.41 34.08
CA GLN A 318 0.22 -6.73 34.23
C GLN A 318 0.01 -8.16 34.76
N HIS A 319 0.80 -9.13 34.26
CA HIS A 319 0.80 -10.49 34.80
C HIS A 319 1.17 -10.54 36.29
N ARG A 320 2.20 -9.79 36.71
CA ARG A 320 2.61 -9.68 38.13
C ARG A 320 1.56 -9.01 39.00
N GLN A 321 0.86 -7.99 38.50
CA GLN A 321 -0.25 -7.34 39.21
C GLN A 321 -1.44 -8.30 39.39
N ASN A 322 -1.81 -9.04 38.35
CA ASN A 322 -2.90 -10.03 38.42
C ASN A 322 -2.60 -11.16 39.40
N GLN A 323 -1.35 -11.65 39.44
CA GLN A 323 -0.91 -12.65 40.42
C GLN A 323 -0.92 -12.12 41.87
N ARG A 324 -0.64 -10.82 42.07
CA ARG A 324 -0.71 -10.19 43.40
C ARG A 324 -2.15 -10.00 43.89
N ILE A 325 -3.09 -9.78 42.99
CA ILE A 325 -4.52 -9.69 43.31
C ILE A 325 -5.07 -11.08 43.70
N HIS A 326 -4.70 -12.13 42.97
CA HIS A 326 -5.14 -13.50 43.26
C HIS A 326 -4.54 -14.12 44.52
N ARG A 327 -3.45 -13.56 45.06
CA ARG A 327 -2.86 -13.98 46.35
C ARG A 327 -3.43 -13.23 47.57
N LYS A 328 -4.34 -12.28 47.36
CA LYS A 328 -4.99 -11.49 48.41
C LYS A 328 -6.47 -11.87 48.64
N HIS A 329 -6.94 -12.92 47.97
CA HIS A 329 -8.23 -13.59 48.20
C HIS A 329 -7.96 -15.04 48.56
#